data_AF-A0AAD9W6W1-F1
#
_entry.id   AF-A0AAD9W6W1-F1
#
_cell.length_a   1.000
_cell.length_b   1.000
_cell.length_c   1.000
_cell.angle_alpha   90.00
_cell.angle_beta   90.00
_cell.angle_gamma   90.00
#
_symmetry.space_group_name_H-M   'P 1'
#
loop_
_entity.id
_entity.type
_entity.pdbx_description
1 polymer ?
#
loop_
_entity_poly.entity_id
_entity_poly.type
_entity_poly.pdbx_seq_one_letter_code
_entity_poly.pdbx_strand_id
1 'polypeptide(L)'
;MASHSALPQNNSKVKVKVGEEECLIDTEKIPYFAAFTRFQDLSGQSAASVPVHGDIPFFTIINQCVDIGYRNFFLKLPLNLQDYHTVCETLHFLAIDLLKGQKLRDVFDEMKKGKTDFDDYGKAVKGQRRAARDAAFKLLYLFLVDEFESDIKDSNMAFNATLFVVSHPGIFKAAARRMVRAAFEERFVVSDKQQKGLNKWPITGPVGEEWRDDDRTTDEEPADFYSDWSDFSD
;
A
#
# COMPACT_ATOMS: atom_id res chain seq x y z
N MET A 1 -11.51 -0.07 -48.71
CA MET A 1 -11.32 1.00 -47.71
C MET A 1 -11.64 0.41 -46.35
N ALA A 2 -10.63 -0.01 -45.60
CA ALA A 2 -10.80 -0.50 -44.24
C ALA A 2 -9.99 0.43 -43.33
N SER A 3 -10.71 1.34 -42.65
CA SER A 3 -10.14 2.16 -41.59
C SER A 3 -9.96 1.28 -40.36
N HIS A 4 -8.73 0.84 -40.11
CA HIS A 4 -8.35 0.33 -38.79
C HIS A 4 -8.38 1.50 -37.81
N SER A 5 -9.34 1.48 -36.88
CA SER A 5 -9.31 2.35 -35.71
C SER A 5 -8.11 1.95 -34.86
N ALA A 6 -7.06 2.78 -34.87
CA ALA A 6 -6.02 2.70 -33.85
C ALA A 6 -6.69 3.01 -32.49
N LEU A 7 -6.61 2.06 -31.57
CA LEU A 7 -6.90 2.31 -30.15
C LEU A 7 -6.05 3.50 -29.69
N PRO A 8 -6.58 4.39 -28.82
CA PRO A 8 -5.81 5.53 -28.34
C PRO A 8 -4.53 5.03 -27.68
N GLN A 9 -3.38 5.38 -28.26
CA GLN A 9 -2.09 5.20 -27.59
C GLN A 9 -2.12 6.07 -26.33
N ASN A 10 -2.07 5.42 -25.18
CA ASN A 10 -2.05 6.10 -23.91
C ASN A 10 -0.73 6.89 -23.81
N ASN A 11 -0.78 8.19 -24.04
CA ASN A 11 0.38 9.06 -24.26
C ASN A 11 1.10 9.44 -22.95
N SER A 12 0.72 8.84 -21.81
CA SER A 12 1.26 9.12 -20.49
C SER A 12 2.57 8.37 -20.19
N LYS A 13 2.92 7.35 -20.99
CA LYS A 13 4.09 6.51 -20.72
C LYS A 13 5.35 7.04 -21.42
N VAL A 14 6.41 7.25 -20.64
CA VAL A 14 7.71 7.73 -21.12
C VAL A 14 8.81 6.74 -20.77
N LYS A 15 9.80 6.58 -21.65
CA LYS A 15 11.01 5.83 -21.33
C LYS A 15 12.02 6.78 -20.70
N VAL A 16 12.55 6.40 -19.55
CA VAL A 16 13.58 7.15 -18.83
C VAL A 16 14.60 6.16 -18.29
N LYS A 17 15.88 6.53 -18.37
CA LYS A 17 16.94 5.80 -17.69
C LYS A 17 17.10 6.36 -16.27
N VAL A 18 16.86 5.55 -15.25
CA VAL A 18 17.01 5.92 -13.84
C VAL A 18 18.18 5.11 -13.27
N GLY A 19 19.27 5.80 -12.94
CA GLY A 19 20.53 5.14 -12.63
C GLY A 19 21.04 4.33 -13.84
N GLU A 20 21.15 3.02 -13.68
CA GLU A 20 21.60 2.11 -14.74
C GLU A 20 20.45 1.46 -15.53
N GLU A 21 19.20 1.55 -15.03
CA GLU A 21 18.05 0.83 -15.58
C GLU A 21 17.19 1.71 -16.49
N GLU A 22 16.76 1.17 -17.63
CA GLU A 22 15.74 1.80 -18.47
C GLU A 22 14.34 1.37 -18.02
N CYS A 23 13.52 2.34 -17.62
CA CYS A 23 12.18 2.12 -17.11
C CYS A 23 11.14 2.75 -18.04
N LEU A 24 9.99 2.09 -18.18
CA LEU A 24 8.78 2.68 -18.73
C LEU A 24 7.94 3.24 -17.58
N ILE A 25 7.75 4.55 -17.56
CA ILE A 25 7.15 5.30 -16.45
C ILE A 25 5.81 5.88 -16.89
N ASP A 26 4.76 5.66 -16.10
CA ASP A 26 3.47 6.31 -16.30
C ASP A 26 3.45 7.67 -15.59
N THR A 27 3.54 8.75 -16.37
CA THR A 27 3.65 10.12 -15.86
C THR A 27 2.40 10.63 -15.18
N GLU A 28 1.23 10.01 -15.41
CA GLU A 28 0.01 10.32 -14.65
C GLU A 28 0.08 9.79 -13.23
N LYS A 29 0.74 8.63 -13.05
CA LYS A 29 0.88 8.01 -11.73
C LYS A 29 2.13 8.49 -10.99
N ILE A 30 3.16 8.91 -11.72
CA ILE A 30 4.42 9.43 -11.18
C ILE A 30 4.68 10.84 -11.77
N PRO A 31 3.99 11.88 -11.26
CA PRO A 31 3.99 13.23 -11.84
C PRO A 31 5.37 13.89 -11.90
N TYR A 32 6.29 13.51 -11.00
CA TYR A 32 7.68 13.97 -11.04
C TYR A 32 8.30 13.82 -12.43
N PHE A 33 8.08 12.68 -13.09
CA PHE A 33 8.67 12.43 -14.41
C PHE A 33 8.05 13.27 -15.53
N ALA A 34 6.80 13.73 -15.39
CA ALA A 34 6.22 14.70 -16.31
C ALA A 34 6.95 16.05 -16.24
N ALA A 35 7.26 16.51 -15.02
CA ALA A 35 7.99 17.75 -14.81
C ALA A 35 9.47 17.63 -15.24
N PHE A 36 10.08 16.50 -14.94
CA PHE A 36 11.46 16.20 -15.30
C PHE A 36 11.69 16.17 -16.82
N THR A 37 10.87 15.43 -17.58
CA THR A 37 11.00 15.38 -19.05
C THR A 37 10.80 16.76 -19.67
N ARG A 38 9.77 17.49 -19.23
CA ARG A 38 9.52 18.87 -19.67
C ARG A 38 10.72 19.79 -19.40
N PHE A 39 11.38 19.65 -18.25
CA PHE A 39 12.56 20.44 -17.93
C PHE A 39 13.76 20.09 -18.84
N GLN A 40 13.98 18.81 -19.13
CA GLN A 40 15.04 18.38 -20.05
C GLN A 40 14.82 18.91 -21.47
N ASP A 41 13.57 18.88 -21.95
CA ASP A 41 13.19 19.40 -23.26
C ASP A 41 13.48 20.92 -23.36
N LEU A 42 13.10 21.67 -22.33
CA LEU A 42 13.28 23.13 -22.29
C LEU A 42 14.73 23.57 -22.09
N SER A 43 15.55 22.75 -21.42
CA SER A 43 16.97 23.05 -21.15
C SER A 43 17.91 22.73 -22.30
N GLY A 44 17.40 22.17 -23.41
CA GLY A 44 18.23 21.74 -24.54
C GLY A 44 19.11 20.52 -24.24
N GLN A 45 18.90 19.85 -23.10
CA GLN A 45 19.59 18.61 -22.72
C GLN A 45 19.05 17.37 -23.45
N SER A 46 18.05 17.54 -24.32
CA SER A 46 17.43 16.51 -25.16
C SER A 46 18.34 15.94 -26.28
N ALA A 47 19.67 16.01 -26.15
CA ALA A 47 20.59 15.43 -27.12
C ALA A 47 20.61 13.89 -27.05
N ALA A 48 20.20 13.30 -25.93
CA ALA A 48 20.02 11.85 -25.78
C ALA A 48 18.62 11.42 -26.27
N SER A 49 18.53 10.25 -26.90
CA SER A 49 17.24 9.68 -27.33
C SER A 49 16.33 9.27 -26.17
N VAL A 50 16.91 9.10 -24.97
CA VAL A 50 16.20 8.74 -23.74
C VAL A 50 16.68 9.66 -22.60
N PRO A 51 15.75 10.36 -21.91
CA PRO A 51 16.05 11.11 -20.69
C PRO A 51 16.81 10.29 -19.64
N VAL A 52 17.86 10.87 -19.04
CA VAL A 52 18.66 10.21 -18.00
C VAL A 52 18.51 10.95 -16.68
N HIS A 53 18.08 10.22 -15.64
CA HIS A 53 17.99 10.67 -14.26
C HIS A 53 19.02 9.91 -13.40
N GLY A 54 19.48 10.54 -12.31
CA GLY A 54 20.29 9.86 -11.30
C GLY A 54 19.56 8.68 -10.65
N ASP A 55 20.27 7.93 -9.81
CA ASP A 55 19.65 6.83 -9.07
C ASP A 55 18.56 7.34 -8.11
N ILE A 56 17.50 6.56 -7.95
CA ILE A 56 16.38 6.85 -7.04
C ILE A 56 16.15 5.57 -6.20
N PRO A 57 16.24 5.66 -4.86
CA PRO A 57 16.05 4.50 -3.99
C PRO A 57 14.75 3.74 -4.27
N PHE A 58 14.85 2.42 -4.40
CA PHE A 58 13.72 1.50 -4.62
C PHE A 58 12.84 1.82 -5.85
N PHE A 59 13.33 2.63 -6.81
CA PHE A 59 12.50 3.13 -7.91
C PHE A 59 11.86 2.03 -8.74
N THR A 60 12.62 0.98 -9.10
CA THR A 60 12.09 -0.14 -9.90
C THR A 60 10.96 -0.87 -9.18
N ILE A 61 11.02 -0.99 -7.85
CA ILE A 61 9.95 -1.56 -7.02
C ILE A 61 8.76 -0.60 -6.98
N ILE A 62 8.98 0.69 -6.76
CA ILE A 62 7.93 1.71 -6.73
C ILE A 62 7.17 1.75 -8.05
N ASN A 63 7.88 1.85 -9.18
CA ASN A 63 7.29 1.90 -10.51
C ASN A 63 6.39 0.69 -10.79
N GLN A 64 6.81 -0.50 -10.35
CA GLN A 64 5.97 -1.70 -10.44
C GLN A 64 4.75 -1.63 -9.50
N CYS A 65 4.94 -1.30 -8.23
CA CYS A 65 3.89 -1.31 -7.20
C CYS A 65 2.79 -0.27 -7.47
N VAL A 66 3.13 0.86 -8.10
CA VAL A 66 2.17 1.87 -8.56
C VAL A 66 1.21 1.31 -9.63
N ASP A 67 1.65 0.31 -10.40
CA ASP A 67 0.82 -0.35 -11.41
C ASP A 67 -0.02 -1.50 -10.85
N ILE A 68 0.56 -2.34 -9.99
CA ILE A 68 -0.09 -3.59 -9.52
C ILE A 68 -0.75 -3.47 -8.14
N GLY A 69 -0.57 -2.34 -7.46
CA GLY A 69 -1.14 -1.99 -6.16
C GLY A 69 -0.13 -2.02 -5.00
N TYR A 70 -0.31 -1.13 -4.04
CA TYR A 70 0.64 -0.83 -2.97
C TYR A 70 0.84 -1.95 -1.96
N ARG A 71 -0.09 -2.90 -1.82
CA ARG A 71 0.10 -4.12 -1.01
C ARG A 71 1.36 -4.89 -1.40
N ASN A 72 1.82 -4.73 -2.65
CA ASN A 72 3.02 -5.39 -3.16
C ASN A 72 4.33 -4.86 -2.56
N PHE A 73 4.31 -3.73 -1.85
CA PHE A 73 5.48 -3.29 -1.06
C PHE A 73 5.75 -4.22 0.13
N PHE A 74 4.73 -4.78 0.78
CA PHE A 74 4.89 -5.82 1.81
C PHE A 74 5.49 -7.12 1.29
N LEU A 75 5.53 -7.24 -0.03
CA LEU A 75 5.91 -8.41 -0.80
C LEU A 75 7.37 -8.35 -1.23
N LYS A 76 7.74 -7.18 -1.74
CA LYS A 76 9.00 -6.94 -2.45
C LYS A 76 10.06 -6.31 -1.55
N LEU A 77 9.66 -5.68 -0.44
CA LEU A 77 10.60 -5.04 0.48
C LEU A 77 11.02 -6.01 1.59
N PRO A 78 12.27 -5.90 2.07
CA PRO A 78 12.67 -6.52 3.32
C PRO A 78 11.80 -6.06 4.49
N LEU A 79 11.64 -6.90 5.51
CA LEU A 79 10.88 -6.56 6.72
C LEU A 79 11.72 -5.70 7.68
N ASN A 80 12.15 -4.54 7.19
CA ASN A 80 12.95 -3.55 7.88
C ASN A 80 12.28 -2.19 7.76
N LEU A 81 11.96 -1.56 8.90
CA LEU A 81 11.20 -0.31 8.92
C LEU A 81 11.92 0.85 8.21
N GLN A 82 13.26 0.87 8.21
CA GLN A 82 14.03 1.90 7.50
C GLN A 82 13.87 1.85 5.97
N ASP A 83 13.70 0.65 5.40
CA ASP A 83 13.44 0.50 3.97
C ASP A 83 12.05 1.08 3.63
N TYR A 84 11.07 0.93 4.53
CA TYR A 84 9.75 1.54 4.37
C TYR A 84 9.76 3.06 4.52
N HIS A 85 10.57 3.62 5.44
CA HIS A 85 10.81 5.07 5.50
C HIS A 85 11.31 5.60 4.17
N THR A 86 12.39 5.00 3.67
CA THR A 86 13.01 5.41 2.40
C THR A 86 12.01 5.33 1.24
N VAL A 87 11.19 4.27 1.19
CA VAL A 87 10.14 4.15 0.15
C VAL A 87 9.08 5.23 0.31
N CYS A 88 8.61 5.53 1.52
CA CYS A 88 7.57 6.54 1.71
C CYS A 88 8.08 7.96 1.40
N GLU A 89 9.32 8.28 1.78
CA GLU A 89 9.99 9.53 1.38
C GLU A 89 10.17 9.61 -0.14
N THR A 90 10.54 8.50 -0.78
CA THR A 90 10.69 8.45 -2.24
C THR A 90 9.34 8.61 -2.95
N LEU A 91 8.26 8.00 -2.45
CA LEU A 91 6.91 8.21 -2.97
C LEU A 91 6.51 9.70 -2.89
N HIS A 92 6.83 10.36 -1.79
CA HIS A 92 6.60 11.79 -1.61
C HIS A 92 7.43 12.63 -2.60
N PHE A 93 8.74 12.36 -2.73
CA PHE A 93 9.64 13.01 -3.69
C PHE A 93 9.13 12.87 -5.14
N LEU A 94 8.63 11.69 -5.49
CA LEU A 94 8.09 11.38 -6.81
C LEU A 94 6.71 12.01 -7.08
N ALA A 95 6.17 12.78 -6.12
CA ALA A 95 4.85 13.41 -6.15
C ALA A 95 3.70 12.41 -6.38
N ILE A 96 3.84 11.19 -5.87
CA ILE A 96 2.80 10.17 -5.97
C ILE A 96 1.73 10.45 -4.91
N ASP A 97 0.54 10.83 -5.36
CA ASP A 97 -0.62 11.01 -4.46
C ASP A 97 -1.20 9.64 -4.05
N LEU A 98 -0.56 9.04 -3.05
CA LEU A 98 -0.91 7.73 -2.54
C LEU A 98 -2.25 7.73 -1.79
N LEU A 99 -2.55 8.82 -1.09
CA LEU A 99 -3.74 8.95 -0.24
C LEU A 99 -4.95 9.47 -1.00
N LYS A 100 -4.78 10.22 -2.10
CA LYS A 100 -5.88 10.85 -2.84
C LYS A 100 -6.79 11.68 -1.94
N GLY A 101 -6.20 12.36 -0.97
CA GLY A 101 -6.89 13.14 0.07
C GLY A 101 -7.58 12.32 1.17
N GLN A 102 -7.45 10.99 1.19
CA GLN A 102 -7.98 10.16 2.27
C GLN A 102 -7.27 10.44 3.60
N LYS A 103 -8.04 10.60 4.67
CA LYS A 103 -7.54 10.70 6.04
C LYS A 103 -7.50 9.31 6.70
N LEU A 104 -6.90 9.24 7.90
CA LEU A 104 -6.82 8.01 8.70
C LEU A 104 -8.16 7.26 8.82
N ARG A 105 -9.26 7.99 9.03
CA ARG A 105 -10.60 7.39 9.11
C ARG A 105 -11.01 6.71 7.81
N ASP A 106 -10.81 7.36 6.67
CA ASP A 106 -11.18 6.84 5.35
C ASP A 106 -10.36 5.58 5.03
N VAL A 107 -9.06 5.61 5.33
CA VAL A 107 -8.17 4.45 5.18
C VAL A 107 -8.62 3.30 6.08
N PHE A 108 -8.98 3.57 7.32
CA PHE A 108 -9.47 2.54 8.24
C PHE A 108 -10.79 1.92 7.76
N ASP A 109 -11.71 2.73 7.26
CA ASP A 109 -12.98 2.23 6.73
C ASP A 109 -12.77 1.43 5.42
N GLU A 110 -11.80 1.79 4.58
CA GLU A 110 -11.38 0.99 3.42
C GLU A 110 -10.82 -0.38 3.83
N MET A 111 -10.02 -0.45 4.91
CA MET A 111 -9.53 -1.72 5.45
C MET A 111 -10.66 -2.64 5.93
N LYS A 112 -11.70 -2.07 6.57
CA LYS A 112 -12.84 -2.86 7.07
C LYS A 112 -13.62 -3.56 5.96
N LYS A 113 -13.67 -2.99 4.75
CA LYS A 113 -14.29 -3.60 3.56
C LYS A 113 -13.63 -4.93 3.14
N GLY A 114 -12.46 -5.26 3.70
CA GLY A 114 -11.82 -6.56 3.50
C GLY A 114 -12.55 -7.73 4.17
N LYS A 115 -13.44 -7.47 5.13
CA LYS A 115 -14.28 -8.49 5.78
C LYS A 115 -15.32 -9.02 4.81
N THR A 116 -15.59 -10.32 4.91
CA THR A 116 -16.80 -10.90 4.30
C THR A 116 -18.00 -10.37 5.07
N ASP A 117 -18.99 -9.88 4.34
CA ASP A 117 -20.25 -9.40 4.89
C ASP A 117 -21.37 -10.39 4.55
N PHE A 118 -22.57 -10.16 5.07
CA PHE A 118 -23.77 -10.90 4.68
C PHE A 118 -24.80 -9.93 4.12
N ASP A 119 -25.45 -10.29 3.01
CA ASP A 119 -26.57 -9.52 2.49
C ASP A 119 -27.84 -9.72 3.35
N ASP A 120 -28.90 -8.97 3.03
CA ASP A 120 -30.19 -9.03 3.72
C ASP A 120 -30.83 -10.44 3.71
N TYR A 121 -30.34 -11.35 2.87
CA TYR A 121 -30.79 -12.73 2.74
C TYR A 121 -29.85 -13.73 3.44
N GLY A 122 -28.85 -13.25 4.18
CA GLY A 122 -27.88 -14.07 4.90
C GLY A 122 -26.83 -14.74 3.99
N LYS A 123 -26.66 -14.27 2.75
CA LYS A 123 -25.64 -14.79 1.83
C LYS A 123 -24.32 -14.04 2.01
N ALA A 124 -23.23 -14.79 2.10
CA ALA A 124 -21.89 -14.22 2.21
C ALA A 124 -21.50 -13.39 0.97
N VAL A 125 -21.20 -12.11 1.19
CA VAL A 125 -20.62 -11.18 0.22
C VAL A 125 -19.11 -11.12 0.45
N LYS A 126 -18.34 -11.61 -0.53
CA LYS A 126 -16.88 -11.67 -0.43
C LYS A 126 -16.30 -10.26 -0.23
N GLY A 127 -15.51 -10.10 0.83
CA GLY A 127 -14.83 -8.84 1.14
C GLY A 127 -13.80 -8.42 0.09
N GLN A 128 -13.54 -7.12 0.02
CA GLN A 128 -12.59 -6.50 -0.92
C GLN A 128 -11.15 -6.59 -0.40
N ARG A 129 -10.62 -7.83 -0.27
CA ARG A 129 -9.31 -8.09 0.37
C ARG A 129 -8.14 -7.34 -0.29
N ARG A 130 -8.13 -7.17 -1.62
CA ARG A 130 -7.06 -6.44 -2.33
C ARG A 130 -7.02 -4.97 -1.92
N ALA A 131 -8.16 -4.29 -1.98
CA ALA A 131 -8.28 -2.89 -1.57
C ALA A 131 -7.95 -2.69 -0.09
N ALA A 132 -8.43 -3.59 0.78
CA ALA A 132 -8.07 -3.55 2.19
C ALA A 132 -6.55 -3.69 2.43
N ARG A 133 -5.88 -4.59 1.70
CA ARG A 133 -4.42 -4.76 1.77
C ARG A 133 -3.66 -3.54 1.24
N ASP A 134 -4.16 -2.89 0.18
CA ASP A 134 -3.59 -1.63 -0.31
C ASP A 134 -3.79 -0.50 0.73
N ALA A 135 -4.96 -0.44 1.37
CA ALA A 135 -5.25 0.50 2.45
C ALA A 135 -4.36 0.28 3.69
N ALA A 136 -3.96 -0.95 3.99
CA ALA A 136 -2.96 -1.20 5.05
C ALA A 136 -1.59 -0.59 4.73
N PHE A 137 -1.19 -0.52 3.45
CA PHE A 137 0.03 0.21 3.07
C PHE A 137 -0.18 1.73 3.20
N LYS A 138 -1.37 2.25 2.83
CA LYS A 138 -1.71 3.66 3.08
C LYS A 138 -1.65 4.02 4.57
N LEU A 139 -2.11 3.13 5.45
CA LEU A 139 -2.00 3.31 6.89
C LEU A 139 -0.54 3.39 7.34
N LEU A 140 0.32 2.50 6.84
CA LEU A 140 1.76 2.57 7.11
C LEU A 140 2.34 3.91 6.64
N TYR A 141 2.01 4.35 5.42
CA TYR A 141 2.45 5.63 4.89
C TYR A 141 2.03 6.81 5.79
N LEU A 142 0.78 6.82 6.28
CA LEU A 142 0.30 7.82 7.23
C LEU A 142 1.15 7.85 8.52
N PHE A 143 1.54 6.69 9.05
CA PHE A 143 2.36 6.63 10.26
C PHE A 143 3.78 7.18 10.06
N LEU A 144 4.38 6.95 8.89
CA LEU A 144 5.77 7.33 8.62
C LEU A 144 5.93 8.76 8.12
N VAL A 145 4.99 9.26 7.32
CA VAL A 145 5.15 10.54 6.60
C VAL A 145 4.14 11.62 7.01
N ASP A 146 2.93 11.25 7.44
CA ASP A 146 1.86 12.24 7.60
C ASP A 146 1.91 13.01 8.93
N GLU A 147 1.42 14.25 8.89
CA GLU A 147 1.26 15.11 10.05
C GLU A 147 -0.15 14.93 10.63
N PHE A 148 -0.24 14.39 11.85
CA PHE A 148 -1.53 14.19 12.51
C PHE A 148 -2.01 15.51 13.14
N GLU A 149 -3.28 15.85 12.91
CA GLU A 149 -3.88 17.10 13.39
C GLU A 149 -4.03 17.12 14.93
N SER A 150 -4.20 15.94 15.57
CA SER A 150 -4.37 15.81 17.02
C SER A 150 -3.78 14.51 17.57
N ASP A 151 -2.62 14.62 18.24
CA ASP A 151 -1.88 13.49 18.80
C ASP A 151 -2.75 12.49 19.59
N ILE A 152 -3.67 12.95 20.44
CA ILE A 152 -4.46 12.08 21.32
C ILE A 152 -5.60 11.37 20.58
N LYS A 153 -6.40 12.12 19.79
CA LYS A 153 -7.55 11.54 19.07
C LYS A 153 -7.07 10.61 17.97
N ASP A 154 -6.03 11.02 17.26
CA ASP A 154 -5.47 10.27 16.16
C ASP A 154 -4.71 9.04 16.67
N SER A 155 -4.04 9.11 17.83
CA SER A 155 -3.40 7.94 18.45
C SER A 155 -4.39 6.80 18.76
N ASN A 156 -5.56 7.09 19.30
CA ASN A 156 -6.56 6.04 19.59
C ASN A 156 -7.10 5.40 18.31
N MET A 157 -7.35 6.20 17.26
CA MET A 157 -7.79 5.68 15.98
C MET A 157 -6.69 4.88 15.28
N ALA A 158 -5.45 5.37 15.32
CA ALA A 158 -4.27 4.70 14.81
C ALA A 158 -4.05 3.36 15.51
N PHE A 159 -4.24 3.31 16.83
CA PHE A 159 -4.20 2.08 17.60
C PHE A 159 -5.27 1.09 17.14
N ASN A 160 -6.53 1.53 16.99
CA ASN A 160 -7.62 0.65 16.55
C ASN A 160 -7.40 0.14 15.12
N ALA A 161 -6.89 0.98 14.21
CA ALA A 161 -6.53 0.59 12.86
C ALA A 161 -5.39 -0.44 12.85
N THR A 162 -4.36 -0.22 13.67
CA THR A 162 -3.23 -1.15 13.84
C THR A 162 -3.70 -2.48 14.43
N LEU A 163 -4.52 -2.43 15.49
CA LEU A 163 -5.10 -3.60 16.13
C LEU A 163 -5.92 -4.41 15.12
N PHE A 164 -6.72 -3.74 14.28
CA PHE A 164 -7.46 -4.39 13.21
C PHE A 164 -6.53 -5.14 12.24
N VAL A 165 -5.45 -4.52 11.78
CA VAL A 165 -4.48 -5.18 10.89
C VAL A 165 -3.89 -6.43 11.54
N VAL A 166 -3.38 -6.34 12.77
CA VAL A 166 -2.69 -7.47 13.41
C VAL A 166 -3.63 -8.63 13.80
N SER A 167 -4.89 -8.34 14.10
CA SER A 167 -5.91 -9.31 14.53
C SER A 167 -6.61 -10.06 13.39
N HIS A 168 -6.38 -9.68 12.12
CA HIS A 168 -7.06 -10.28 10.96
C HIS A 168 -6.07 -10.97 10.00
N PRO A 169 -5.44 -12.11 10.40
CA PRO A 169 -4.48 -12.84 9.57
C PRO A 169 -5.04 -13.34 8.22
N GLY A 170 -6.36 -13.57 8.14
CA GLY A 170 -7.02 -13.95 6.88
C GLY A 170 -7.09 -12.82 5.85
N ILE A 171 -7.02 -11.56 6.30
CA ILE A 171 -7.00 -10.38 5.43
C ILE A 171 -5.55 -9.93 5.21
N PHE A 172 -4.80 -9.76 6.31
CA PHE A 172 -3.46 -9.18 6.31
C PHE A 172 -2.38 -10.24 6.60
N LYS A 173 -1.45 -10.39 5.66
CA LYS A 173 -0.34 -11.34 5.78
C LYS A 173 0.70 -10.87 6.80
N ALA A 174 1.58 -11.77 7.23
CA ALA A 174 2.52 -11.52 8.32
C ALA A 174 3.41 -10.29 8.08
N ALA A 175 3.86 -10.06 6.85
CA ALA A 175 4.63 -8.89 6.45
C ALA A 175 3.90 -7.57 6.75
N ALA A 176 2.67 -7.42 6.23
CA ALA A 176 1.84 -6.24 6.48
C ALA A 176 1.56 -6.04 7.98
N ARG A 177 1.20 -7.11 8.69
CA ARG A 177 0.95 -7.07 10.14
C ARG A 177 2.17 -6.60 10.93
N ARG A 178 3.36 -7.10 10.58
CA ARG A 178 4.62 -6.73 11.24
C ARG A 178 4.95 -5.27 10.99
N MET A 179 4.88 -4.84 9.73
CA MET A 179 5.35 -3.50 9.37
C MET A 179 4.40 -2.39 9.79
N VAL A 180 3.08 -2.60 9.69
CA VAL A 180 2.10 -1.65 10.22
C VAL A 180 2.23 -1.50 11.72
N ARG A 181 2.42 -2.61 12.46
CA ARG A 181 2.64 -2.57 13.91
C ARG A 181 3.93 -1.82 14.26
N ALA A 182 5.03 -2.11 13.59
CA ALA A 182 6.31 -1.46 13.84
C ALA A 182 6.23 0.06 13.58
N ALA A 183 5.59 0.47 12.49
CA ALA A 183 5.36 1.88 12.18
C ALA A 183 4.51 2.58 13.25
N PHE A 184 3.46 1.92 13.76
CA PHE A 184 2.65 2.46 14.86
C PHE A 184 3.45 2.61 16.16
N GLU A 185 4.20 1.58 16.54
CA GLU A 185 5.02 1.56 17.76
C GLU A 185 6.18 2.59 17.69
N GLU A 186 6.67 2.91 16.49
CA GLU A 186 7.65 3.99 16.29
C GLU A 186 7.01 5.39 16.37
N ARG A 187 5.82 5.56 15.77
CA ARG A 187 5.16 6.86 15.67
C ARG A 187 4.52 7.31 16.98
N PHE A 188 3.96 6.39 17.76
CA PHE A 188 3.13 6.73 18.93
C PHE A 188 3.68 6.13 20.23
N VAL A 189 3.51 6.87 21.33
CA VAL A 189 3.78 6.33 22.67
C VAL A 189 2.68 5.34 23.03
N VAL A 190 3.03 4.05 23.06
CA VAL A 190 2.10 2.96 23.33
C VAL A 190 1.91 2.78 24.83
N SER A 191 0.67 2.87 25.31
CA SER A 191 0.34 2.55 26.70
C SER A 191 0.44 1.05 27.00
N ASP A 192 0.66 0.67 28.26
CA ASP A 192 0.68 -0.74 28.68
C ASP A 192 -0.57 -1.52 28.25
N LYS A 193 -1.75 -0.87 28.27
CA LYS A 193 -3.02 -1.48 27.83
C LYS A 193 -3.01 -1.76 26.33
N GLN A 194 -2.56 -0.80 25.53
CA GLN A 194 -2.44 -0.96 24.07
C GLN A 194 -1.39 -2.02 23.74
N GLN A 195 -0.23 -2.00 24.41
CA GLN A 195 0.82 -2.99 24.22
C GLN A 195 0.33 -4.41 24.51
N LYS A 196 -0.39 -4.60 25.63
CA LYS A 196 -1.03 -5.87 25.95
C LYS A 196 -2.05 -6.28 24.88
N GLY A 197 -2.83 -5.34 24.35
CA GLY A 197 -3.76 -5.57 23.25
C GLY A 197 -3.08 -6.07 21.98
N LEU A 198 -1.97 -5.46 21.57
CA LEU A 198 -1.18 -5.89 20.41
C LEU A 198 -0.51 -7.24 20.64
N ASN A 199 -0.02 -7.50 21.86
CA ASN A 199 0.66 -8.74 22.20
C ASN A 199 -0.27 -9.97 22.23
N LYS A 200 -1.59 -9.79 22.28
CA LYS A 200 -2.56 -10.88 22.10
C LYS A 200 -2.50 -11.52 20.71
N TRP A 201 -1.94 -10.80 19.73
CA TRP A 201 -1.88 -11.20 18.33
C TRP A 201 -0.44 -11.44 17.91
N PRO A 202 0.16 -12.59 18.28
CA PRO A 202 1.53 -12.89 17.91
C PRO A 202 1.67 -12.96 16.38
N ILE A 203 2.68 -12.27 15.85
CA ILE A 203 2.97 -12.24 14.42
C ILE A 203 3.89 -13.42 14.09
N THR A 204 3.34 -14.62 14.20
CA THR A 204 3.99 -15.87 13.78
C THR A 204 3.72 -16.11 12.29
N GLY A 205 4.79 -16.34 11.54
CA GLY A 205 4.73 -16.70 10.12
C GLY A 205 6.15 -16.79 9.54
N PRO A 206 6.46 -17.77 8.67
CA PRO A 206 7.73 -17.82 7.99
C PRO A 206 7.99 -16.51 7.23
N VAL A 207 9.21 -15.98 7.37
CA VAL A 207 9.67 -14.90 6.50
C VAL A 207 9.76 -15.49 5.10
N GLY A 208 8.87 -15.08 4.20
CA GLY A 208 8.85 -15.57 2.82
C GLY A 208 7.95 -16.78 2.55
N GLU A 209 6.87 -16.99 3.32
CA GLU A 209 5.80 -17.88 2.84
C GLU A 209 5.34 -17.40 1.47
N GLU A 210 5.64 -18.24 0.47
CA GLU A 210 5.39 -18.01 -0.95
C GLU A 210 3.95 -17.55 -1.15
N TRP A 211 3.82 -16.49 -1.92
CA TRP A 211 2.57 -16.00 -2.43
C TRP A 211 2.04 -17.00 -3.45
N ARG A 212 1.61 -18.19 -2.98
CA ARG A 212 0.75 -19.07 -3.76
C ARG A 212 -0.62 -18.41 -3.82
N ASP A 213 -0.72 -17.58 -4.85
CA ASP A 213 -1.82 -17.61 -5.81
C ASP A 213 -3.25 -17.33 -5.34
N ASP A 214 -3.45 -16.44 -4.36
CA ASP A 214 -4.76 -15.72 -4.21
C ASP A 214 -4.95 -14.64 -5.31
N ASP A 215 -4.12 -14.68 -6.37
CA ASP A 215 -4.28 -13.91 -7.61
C ASP A 215 -4.88 -14.75 -8.75
N ARG A 216 -4.95 -16.08 -8.63
CA ARG A 216 -5.73 -16.91 -9.56
C ARG A 216 -7.16 -17.05 -9.07
N THR A 217 -8.07 -16.56 -9.90
CA THR A 217 -9.51 -16.79 -9.83
C THR A 217 -9.84 -18.28 -9.87
N THR A 218 -9.90 -18.90 -8.69
CA THR A 218 -10.85 -19.92 -8.21
C THR A 218 -10.16 -20.61 -7.05
N ASP A 219 -10.57 -20.32 -5.82
CA ASP A 219 -10.38 -21.26 -4.72
C ASP A 219 -11.52 -21.04 -3.72
N GLU A 220 -12.37 -22.06 -3.66
CA GLU A 220 -13.34 -22.28 -2.60
C GLU A 220 -12.54 -22.66 -1.35
N GLU A 221 -12.36 -21.73 -0.41
CA GLU A 221 -11.80 -22.06 0.90
C GLU A 221 -12.91 -22.48 1.88
N PRO A 222 -12.66 -23.50 2.73
CA PRO A 222 -13.66 -24.13 3.58
C PRO A 222 -14.19 -23.19 4.66
N ALA A 223 -15.48 -23.32 4.92
CA ALA A 223 -16.30 -22.46 5.76
C ALA A 223 -16.06 -22.63 7.27
N ASP A 224 -14.83 -22.78 7.75
CA ASP A 224 -14.59 -23.15 9.14
C ASP A 224 -13.57 -22.24 9.83
N PHE A 225 -13.98 -21.00 10.15
CA PHE A 225 -13.45 -20.26 11.31
C PHE A 225 -14.42 -19.14 11.74
N TYR A 226 -15.72 -19.45 11.84
CA TYR A 226 -16.65 -18.64 12.62
C TYR A 226 -16.65 -19.15 14.06
N SER A 227 -15.80 -18.57 14.90
CA SER A 227 -16.00 -18.63 16.35
C SER A 227 -15.78 -17.25 16.95
N ASP A 228 -16.91 -16.70 17.38
CA ASP A 228 -17.06 -15.79 18.52
C ASP A 228 -16.56 -14.34 18.35
N TRP A 229 -17.37 -13.53 17.67
CA TRP A 229 -17.29 -12.07 17.66
C TRP A 229 -18.56 -11.41 18.24
N SER A 230 -19.26 -12.09 19.13
CA SER A 230 -20.41 -11.55 19.84
C SER A 230 -20.06 -11.22 21.29
N ASP A 231 -19.17 -10.26 21.51
CA ASP A 231 -19.17 -9.50 22.78
C ASP A 231 -18.33 -8.22 22.73
N PHE A 232 -18.73 -7.23 21.93
CA PHE A 232 -18.39 -5.82 22.16
C PHE A 232 -19.48 -4.94 21.56
N SER A 233 -20.66 -4.96 22.16
CA SER A 233 -21.68 -3.91 22.07
C SER A 233 -22.28 -3.71 23.46
N ASP A 234 -22.24 -2.45 23.90
CA ASP A 234 -22.62 -1.84 25.19
C ASP A 234 -21.67 -2.00 26.40
#